data_AF-A0A5P6VQG3-F1
#
_entry.id   AF-A0A5P6VQG3-F1
#
_cell.length_a   1.000
_cell.length_b   1.000
_cell.length_c   1.000
_cell.angle_alpha   90.00
_cell.angle_beta   90.00
_cell.angle_gamma   90.00
#
_symmetry.space_group_name_H-M   'P 1'
#
loop_
_entity.id
_entity.type
_entity.pdbx_description
1 polymer ?
#
loop_
_entity_poly.entity_id
_entity_poly.type
_entity_poly.pdbx_seq_one_letter_code
_entity_poly.pdbx_strand_id
1 'polypeptide(L)'
;MVTLFNRKKLYEDYSSMEIARITELLKANSISYETRTKRNQSNFDMALHSSMTTSIGNGGAYSGGQAIGNLTFLYRVYVSRADYEKAKKLIEE
;
A
#
# COMPACT_ATOMS: atom_id res chain seq x y z
N MET A 1 -15.74 3.68 -15.30
CA MET A 1 -14.31 3.42 -15.57
C MET A 1 -13.47 4.49 -14.88
N VAL A 2 -12.53 4.10 -14.02
CA VAL A 2 -11.65 5.04 -13.31
C VAL A 2 -10.44 5.33 -14.20
N THR A 3 -10.24 6.60 -14.59
CA THR A 3 -9.07 7.04 -15.36
C THR A 3 -8.10 7.78 -14.47
N LEU A 4 -6.81 7.80 -14.84
CA LEU A 4 -5.74 8.50 -14.11
C LEU A 4 -6.06 9.97 -13.79
N PHE A 5 -6.81 10.64 -14.67
CA PHE A 5 -7.19 12.04 -14.55
C PHE A 5 -8.47 12.26 -13.72
N ASN A 6 -9.33 11.25 -13.57
CA ASN A 6 -10.62 11.36 -12.89
C ASN A 6 -10.74 10.49 -11.63
N ARG A 7 -9.60 10.10 -11.05
CA ARG A 7 -9.55 9.28 -9.84
C ARG A 7 -9.25 10.12 -8.61
N LYS A 8 -9.88 9.76 -7.49
CA LYS A 8 -9.66 10.39 -6.19
C LYS A 8 -9.33 9.31 -5.16
N LYS A 9 -8.35 9.59 -4.29
CA LYS A 9 -7.94 8.68 -3.21
C LYS A 9 -9.09 8.58 -2.20
N LEU A 10 -9.62 7.38 -2.00
CA LEU A 10 -10.71 7.11 -1.07
C LEU A 10 -10.17 6.68 0.29
N TYR A 11 -9.30 5.68 0.30
CA TYR A 11 -8.80 5.05 1.51
C TYR A 11 -7.33 4.64 1.35
N GLU A 12 -6.59 4.67 2.44
CA GLU A 12 -5.18 4.29 2.50
C GLU A 12 -4.91 3.63 3.85
N ASP A 13 -4.49 2.37 3.82
CA ASP A 13 -4.17 1.61 5.02
C ASP A 13 -3.10 0.55 4.73
N TYR A 14 -2.50 0.02 5.79
CA TYR A 14 -1.51 -1.04 5.78
C TYR A 14 -2.12 -2.42 6.02
N SER A 15 -3.34 -2.49 6.56
CA SER A 15 -4.05 -3.75 6.75
C SER A 15 -4.63 -4.26 5.43
N SER A 16 -4.17 -5.43 4.99
CA SER A 16 -4.76 -6.11 3.83
C SER A 16 -6.22 -6.50 4.06
N MET A 17 -6.61 -6.76 5.32
CA MET A 17 -7.96 -7.17 5.68
C MET A 17 -8.97 -6.02 5.52
N GLU A 18 -8.61 -4.81 5.95
CA GLU A 18 -9.51 -3.65 5.80
C GLU A 18 -9.65 -3.23 4.34
N ILE A 19 -8.56 -3.31 3.57
CA ILE A 19 -8.61 -3.05 2.13
C ILE A 19 -9.53 -4.05 1.43
N ALA A 20 -9.45 -5.34 1.78
CA ALA A 20 -10.33 -6.36 1.23
C ALA A 20 -11.80 -6.03 1.52
N ARG A 21 -12.14 -5.73 2.78
CA ARG A 21 -13.49 -5.31 3.20
C ARG A 21 -14.00 -4.12 2.38
N ILE A 22 -13.21 -3.07 2.26
CA ILE A 22 -13.59 -1.88 1.49
C ILE A 22 -13.77 -2.21 0.01
N THR A 23 -12.87 -2.99 -0.60
CA THR A 23 -12.99 -3.37 -2.02
C THR A 23 -14.21 -4.25 -2.29
N GLU A 24 -14.59 -5.11 -1.34
CA GLU A 24 -15.81 -5.91 -1.42
C GLU A 24 -17.07 -5.03 -1.31
N LEU A 25 -17.10 -4.06 -0.39
CA LEU A 25 -18.19 -3.09 -0.27
C LEU A 25 -18.36 -2.27 -1.55
N LEU A 26 -17.26 -1.78 -2.14
CA LEU A 26 -17.29 -1.04 -3.40
C LEU A 26 -17.79 -1.92 -4.55
N LYS A 27 -17.36 -3.19 -4.59
CA LYS A 27 -17.81 -4.15 -5.61
C LYS A 27 -19.30 -4.46 -5.47
N ALA A 28 -19.79 -4.67 -4.25
CA ALA A 28 -21.21 -4.93 -3.96
C ALA A 28 -22.10 -3.77 -4.40
N ASN A 29 -21.62 -2.53 -4.28
CA ASN A 29 -22.32 -1.31 -4.70
C ASN A 29 -22.06 -0.93 -6.18
N SER A 30 -21.41 -1.81 -6.96
CA SER A 30 -21.05 -1.57 -8.38
C SER A 30 -20.23 -0.29 -8.61
N ILE A 31 -19.45 0.14 -7.62
CA ILE A 31 -18.59 1.31 -7.73
C ILE A 31 -17.26 0.88 -8.36
N SER A 32 -16.89 1.53 -9.47
CA SER A 32 -15.59 1.28 -10.09
C SER A 32 -14.46 1.79 -9.17
N TYR A 33 -13.51 0.91 -8.84
CA TYR A 33 -12.35 1.24 -8.02
C TYR A 33 -11.04 0.75 -8.65
N GLU A 34 -9.93 1.36 -8.24
CA GLU A 34 -8.57 0.97 -8.61
C GLU A 34 -7.74 0.84 -7.34
N THR A 35 -7.20 -0.35 -7.08
CA THR A 35 -6.32 -0.59 -5.93
C THR A 35 -4.86 -0.52 -6.36
N ARG A 36 -4.07 0.25 -5.62
CA ARG A 36 -2.62 0.38 -5.83
C ARG A 36 -1.89 0.02 -4.55
N THR A 37 -1.10 -1.04 -4.61
CA THR A 37 -0.18 -1.40 -3.54
C THR A 37 1.16 -0.74 -3.78
N LYS A 38 1.60 0.09 -2.83
CA LYS A 38 2.96 0.60 -2.77
C LYS A 38 3.72 -0.14 -1.67
N ARG A 39 4.84 -0.77 -2.03
CA ARG A 39 5.79 -1.27 -1.05
C ARG A 39 6.50 -0.07 -0.42
N ASN A 40 6.53 0.02 0.90
CA ASN A 40 7.26 1.08 1.58
C ASN A 40 8.76 0.97 1.26
N GLN A 41 9.37 2.02 0.73
CA GLN A 41 10.75 2.00 0.19
C GLN A 41 11.83 1.96 1.26
N SER A 42 11.51 2.17 2.54
CA SER A 42 12.50 2.20 3.62
C SER A 42 13.42 0.98 3.65
N ASN A 43 12.93 -0.20 3.24
CA ASN A 43 13.72 -1.43 3.21
C ASN A 43 14.62 -1.56 1.97
N PHE A 44 14.32 -0.90 0.85
CA PHE A 44 15.16 -0.97 -0.36
C PHE A 44 16.41 -0.12 -0.19
N ASP A 45 16.27 1.07 0.36
CA ASP A 45 17.39 1.97 0.67
C ASP A 45 18.30 1.35 1.74
N MET A 46 17.71 0.71 2.77
CA MET A 46 18.44 -0.03 3.80
C MET A 46 19.11 -1.31 3.26
N ALA A 47 18.48 -2.02 2.31
CA ALA A 47 19.08 -3.19 1.66
C ALA A 47 20.23 -2.80 0.74
N LEU A 48 20.12 -1.67 0.02
CA LEU A 48 21.22 -1.10 -0.77
C LEU A 48 22.38 -0.66 0.13
N HIS A 49 22.11 0.08 1.21
CA HIS A 49 23.15 0.45 2.19
C HIS A 49 23.79 -0.76 2.88
N SER A 50 23.02 -1.82 3.18
CA SER A 50 23.56 -3.06 3.72
C SER A 50 24.48 -3.75 2.71
N SER A 51 24.09 -3.81 1.44
CA SER A 51 24.91 -4.40 0.37
C SER A 51 26.24 -3.66 0.15
N MET A 52 26.27 -2.34 0.37
CA MET A 52 27.50 -1.54 0.31
C MET A 52 28.35 -1.64 1.59
N THR A 53 27.73 -1.83 2.76
CA THR A 53 28.47 -1.92 4.03
C THR A 53 29.11 -3.31 4.24
N THR A 54 28.51 -4.37 3.68
CA THR A 54 29.01 -5.74 3.84
C THR A 54 30.32 -6.00 3.08
N SER A 55 30.70 -5.14 2.14
CA SER A 55 31.94 -5.27 1.36
C SER A 55 33.15 -4.52 1.96
N ILE A 56 32.98 -3.72 3.02
CA ILE A 56 34.04 -2.84 3.55
C ILE A 56 34.54 -3.25 4.94
N GLY A 57 33.79 -4.01 5.74
CA GLY A 57 34.16 -4.31 7.13
C GLY A 57 33.98 -5.77 7.52
N ASN A 58 35.10 -6.46 7.74
CA ASN A 58 35.17 -7.74 8.45
C ASN A 58 34.33 -7.73 9.74
N GLY A 59 33.45 -8.73 9.90
CA GLY A 59 32.99 -9.18 11.21
C GLY A 59 31.65 -8.61 11.68
N GLY A 60 30.58 -9.38 11.45
CA GLY A 60 29.29 -9.15 12.07
C GLY A 60 28.18 -9.76 11.24
N ALA A 61 28.01 -11.08 11.35
CA ALA A 61 26.88 -11.78 10.77
C ALA A 61 25.58 -11.34 11.47
N TYR A 62 25.05 -10.18 11.08
CA TYR A 62 23.65 -9.89 11.31
C TYR A 62 22.84 -10.84 10.45
N SER A 63 22.27 -11.86 11.11
CA SER A 63 21.36 -12.81 10.48
C SER A 63 20.38 -12.05 9.59
N GLY A 64 20.35 -12.37 8.30
CA GLY A 64 19.55 -11.69 7.27
C GLY A 64 18.03 -11.72 7.48
N GLY A 65 17.56 -12.17 8.65
CA GLY A 65 16.16 -12.11 9.09
C GLY A 65 15.82 -10.94 10.03
N GLN A 66 16.80 -10.22 10.60
CA GLN A 66 16.51 -9.14 11.58
C GLN A 66 16.62 -7.71 11.01
N ALA A 67 17.26 -7.53 9.86
CA ALA A 67 17.35 -6.22 9.19
C ALA A 67 16.19 -5.95 8.22
N ILE A 68 15.31 -6.94 8.01
CA ILE A 68 14.10 -6.76 7.22
C ILE A 68 13.02 -6.29 8.20
N GLY A 69 13.06 -4.99 8.54
CA GLY A 69 11.94 -4.35 9.23
C GLY A 69 10.63 -4.73 8.53
N ASN A 70 9.59 -5.02 9.31
CA ASN A 70 8.30 -5.53 8.82
C ASN A 70 7.96 -4.95 7.45
N LEU A 71 7.82 -5.83 6.44
CA LEU A 71 7.45 -5.44 5.07
C LEU A 71 6.04 -4.83 5.11
N THR A 72 5.99 -3.53 5.32
CA THR A 72 4.74 -2.79 5.39
C THR A 72 4.29 -2.47 3.96
N PHE A 73 3.22 -3.12 3.54
CA PHE A 73 2.55 -2.83 2.27
C PHE A 73 1.53 -1.74 2.51
N LEU A 74 1.66 -0.62 1.82
CA LEU A 74 0.68 0.45 1.85
C LEU A 74 -0.28 0.26 0.68
N TYR A 75 -1.55 0.08 0.99
CA TYR A 75 -2.59 -0.12 0.00
C TYR A 75 -3.37 1.18 -0.15
N ARG A 76 -3.59 1.60 -1.41
CA ARG A 76 -4.38 2.79 -1.74
C ARG A 76 -5.54 2.38 -2.61
N VAL A 77 -6.74 2.76 -2.20
CA VAL A 77 -7.95 2.57 -3.00
C VAL A 77 -8.34 3.91 -3.61
N TYR A 78 -8.50 3.91 -4.94
CA TYR A 78 -8.95 5.05 -5.71
C TYR A 78 -10.32 4.76 -6.31
N VAL A 79 -11.18 5.78 -6.37
CA VAL A 79 -12.49 5.72 -7.02
C VAL A 79 -12.65 6.87 -8.00
N SER A 80 -13.70 6.81 -8.83
CA SER A 80 -14.05 7.93 -9.70
C SER A 80 -14.37 9.16 -8.86
N ARG A 81 -14.05 10.36 -9.35
CA ARG A 81 -14.37 11.62 -8.63
C ARG A 81 -15.88 11.79 -8.46
N ALA A 82 -16.69 11.28 -9.40
CA ALA A 82 -18.15 11.34 -9.36
C ALA A 82 -18.73 10.44 -8.26
N ASP A 83 -18.15 9.25 -8.05
CA ASP A 83 -18.62 8.29 -7.04
C ASP A 83 -17.95 8.48 -5.68
N TYR A 84 -16.99 9.40 -5.57
CA TYR A 84 -16.22 9.63 -4.36
C TYR A 84 -17.10 9.91 -3.14
N GLU A 85 -18.13 10.75 -3.27
CA GLU A 85 -18.99 11.07 -2.12
C GLU A 85 -19.84 9.88 -1.68
N LYS A 86 -20.34 9.09 -2.63
CA LYS A 86 -21.08 7.86 -2.34
C LYS A 86 -20.18 6.83 -1.65
N ALA A 87 -19.00 6.62 -2.22
CA ALA A 87 -18.01 5.70 -1.69
C ALA A 87 -17.51 6.11 -0.31
N LYS A 88 -17.36 7.42 -0.05
CA LYS A 88 -16.97 7.95 1.25
C LYS A 88 -18.05 7.65 2.30
N LYS A 89 -19.32 7.93 1.98
CA LYS A 89 -20.45 7.62 2.88
C LYS A 89 -20.51 6.13 3.21
N LEU A 90 -20.35 5.26 2.21
CA LEU A 90 -20.37 3.79 2.40
C LEU A 90 -19.27 3.23 3.31
N ILE A 91 -18.18 3.97 3.52
CA ILE A 91 -17.08 3.55 4.40
C ILE A 91 -17.23 4.16 5.80
N GLU A 92 -17.89 5.32 5.92
CA GLU A 92 -18.16 6.00 7.19
C GLU A 92 -19.40 5.46 7.91
N GLU A 93 -20.28 4.76 7.21
CA GLU A 93 -21.49 4.08 7.72
C GLU A 93 -21.19 2.67 8.25
#